data_AF-A0A2E4LQY8-F1
#
_entry.id   AF-A0A2E4LQY8-F1
#
_cell.length_a   1.000
_cell.length_b   1.000
_cell.length_c   1.000
_cell.angle_alpha   90.00
_cell.angle_beta   90.00
_cell.angle_gamma   90.00
#
_symmetry.space_group_name_H-M   'P 1'
#
loop_
_entity.id
_entity.type
_entity.pdbx_description
1 polymer ?
#
loop_
_entity_poly.entity_id
_entity_poly.type
_entity_poly.pdbx_seq_one_letter_code
_entity_poly.pdbx_strand_id
1 'polypeptide(L)'
;VFNGHICRFAEGNYAGFFGWPNLTNTATGGFLGLPASGTAADMRVVDIYRRQGEKLSENWVLIDLPWWLKQQGVDVLERTKKIINN
;
A
#
# COMPACT_ATOMS: atom_id res chain seq x y z
N VAL A 1 -5.91 7.19 16.51
CA VAL A 1 -6.37 5.90 15.95
C VAL A 1 -5.14 5.05 15.69
N PHE A 2 -5.17 3.74 15.97
CA PHE A 2 -4.04 2.85 15.68
C PHE A 2 -4.02 2.51 14.19
N ASN A 3 -2.90 2.82 13.52
CA ASN A 3 -2.65 2.54 12.11
C ASN A 3 -1.53 1.50 12.05
N GLY A 4 -1.89 0.26 11.74
CA GLY A 4 -1.03 -0.90 12.00
C GLY A 4 -1.65 -2.23 11.56
N HIS A 5 -0.87 -3.31 11.64
CA HIS A 5 -1.39 -4.65 11.43
C HIS A 5 -2.37 -5.03 12.55
N ILE A 6 -3.65 -5.15 12.20
CA ILE A 6 -4.74 -5.55 13.09
C ILE A 6 -4.94 -7.06 13.12
N CYS A 7 -4.52 -7.76 12.07
CA CYS A 7 -4.65 -9.21 11.96
C CYS A 7 -3.36 -9.82 11.42
N ARG A 8 -3.03 -11.00 11.95
CA ARG A 8 -1.94 -11.87 11.49
C ARG A 8 -2.55 -13.24 11.30
N PHE A 9 -2.35 -13.84 10.15
CA PHE A 9 -2.91 -15.14 9.81
C PHE A 9 -1.86 -16.01 9.14
N ALA A 10 -1.92 -17.32 9.38
CA ALA A 10 -1.05 -18.28 8.72
C ALA A 10 -1.81 -19.59 8.47
N GLU A 11 -1.61 -20.18 7.29
CA GLU A 11 -2.18 -21.45 6.90
C GLU A 11 -1.20 -22.20 5.99
N GLY A 12 -0.81 -23.41 6.40
CA GLY A 12 0.19 -24.20 5.68
C GLY A 12 1.51 -23.44 5.52
N ASN A 13 1.91 -23.23 4.26
CA ASN A 13 3.14 -22.52 3.92
C ASN A 13 2.95 -21.01 3.72
N TYR A 14 1.77 -20.47 4.03
CA TYR A 14 1.41 -19.08 3.80
C TYR A 14 1.22 -18.33 5.12
N ALA A 15 1.66 -17.08 5.14
CA ALA A 15 1.41 -16.16 6.26
C ALA A 15 1.11 -14.76 5.73
N GLY A 16 0.32 -13.98 6.46
CA GLY A 16 -0.03 -12.63 6.05
C GLY A 16 -0.32 -11.69 7.21
N PHE A 17 -0.11 -10.41 6.92
CA PHE A 17 -0.44 -9.31 7.82
C PHE A 17 -1.49 -8.41 7.16
N PHE A 18 -2.48 -8.00 7.94
CA PHE A 18 -3.60 -7.21 7.46
C PHE A 18 -3.86 -6.03 8.38
N GLY A 19 -4.25 -4.90 7.80
CA GLY A 19 -4.50 -3.62 8.45
C GLY A 19 -5.25 -2.69 7.51
N TRP A 20 -5.98 -1.72 8.05
CA TRP A 20 -6.69 -0.74 7.23
C TRP A 20 -6.82 0.61 7.95
N PRO A 21 -5.77 1.45 7.93
CA PRO A 21 -4.49 1.28 7.21
C PRO A 21 -3.45 0.47 7.98
N ASN A 22 -2.41 -0.04 7.29
CA ASN A 22 -1.32 -0.78 7.93
C ASN A 22 -0.23 0.12 8.47
N LEU A 23 -0.07 1.31 7.90
CA LEU A 23 0.90 2.29 8.32
C LEU A 23 0.52 3.67 7.80
N THR A 24 1.10 4.69 8.42
CA THR A 24 1.09 6.07 7.94
C THR A 24 2.52 6.47 7.64
N ASN A 25 2.76 7.11 6.50
CA ASN A 25 4.08 7.61 6.13
C ASN A 25 4.00 9.04 5.57
N THR A 26 5.11 9.76 5.67
CA THR A 26 5.30 11.07 5.05
C THR A 26 6.35 10.93 3.95
N ALA A 27 5.99 11.24 2.71
CA ALA A 27 6.87 11.04 1.56
C ALA A 27 8.04 12.02 1.56
N THR A 28 9.27 11.52 1.52
CA THR A 28 10.49 12.34 1.41
C THR A 28 10.91 12.63 -0.03
N GLY A 29 10.12 12.17 -1.01
CA GLY A 29 10.33 12.38 -2.45
C GLY A 29 10.94 11.16 -3.17
N GLY A 30 10.79 11.14 -4.49
CA GLY A 30 11.31 10.10 -5.39
C GLY A 30 10.38 8.91 -5.60
N PHE A 31 9.51 8.59 -4.63
CA PHE A 31 8.57 7.47 -4.75
C PHE A 31 7.57 7.73 -5.88
N LEU A 32 7.49 6.81 -6.85
CA LEU A 32 6.69 6.95 -8.09
C LEU A 32 6.99 8.22 -8.89
N GLY A 33 8.18 8.81 -8.72
CA GLY A 33 8.55 10.08 -9.37
C GLY A 33 7.89 11.33 -8.77
N LEU A 34 7.23 11.22 -7.61
CA LEU A 34 6.63 12.36 -6.92
C LEU A 34 7.66 13.13 -6.10
N PRO A 35 7.48 14.45 -5.91
CA PRO A 35 8.29 15.23 -4.99
C PRO A 35 8.03 14.83 -3.53
N ALA A 36 8.85 15.35 -2.62
CA ALA A 36 8.56 15.27 -1.20
C ALA A 36 7.21 15.94 -0.88
N SER A 37 6.54 15.46 0.16
CA SER A 37 5.26 15.97 0.60
C SER A 37 5.24 16.05 2.12
N GLY A 38 4.68 17.13 2.67
CA GLY A 38 4.41 17.27 4.11
C GLY A 38 3.20 16.46 4.57
N THR A 39 2.49 15.79 3.66
CA THR A 39 1.27 15.04 3.96
C THR A 39 1.60 13.67 4.54
N ALA A 40 1.17 13.45 5.78
CA ALA A 40 1.09 12.11 6.37
C ALA A 40 -0.04 11.33 5.68
N ALA A 41 0.30 10.31 4.91
CA ALA A 41 -0.63 9.52 4.13
C ALA A 41 -0.75 8.09 4.66
N ASP A 42 -1.98 7.63 4.78
CA ASP A 42 -2.31 6.28 5.20
C ASP A 42 -2.14 5.29 4.03
N MET A 43 -1.44 4.19 4.27
CA MET A 43 -1.28 3.11 3.30
C MET A 43 -2.13 1.89 3.67
N ARG A 44 -3.03 1.54 2.75
CA ARG A 44 -3.77 0.29 2.75
C ARG A 44 -2.93 -0.73 2.01
N VAL A 45 -2.50 -1.75 2.74
CA VAL A 45 -1.54 -2.74 2.26
C VAL A 45 -2.03 -4.11 2.67
N VAL A 46 -1.80 -5.12 1.85
CA VAL A 46 -1.89 -6.51 2.29
C VAL A 46 -0.58 -7.14 1.92
N ASP A 47 0.00 -7.85 2.87
CA ASP A 47 1.29 -8.49 2.70
C ASP A 47 1.14 -9.98 2.95
N ILE A 48 1.39 -10.78 1.91
CA ILE A 48 1.30 -12.24 1.96
C ILE A 48 2.67 -12.83 1.61
N TYR A 49 3.09 -13.80 2.41
CA TYR A 49 4.34 -14.50 2.28
C TYR A 49 4.08 -15.98 2.03
N ARG A 50 4.89 -16.60 1.16
CA ARG A 50 4.99 -18.06 1.04
C ARG A 50 6.36 -18.54 1.48
N ARG A 51 6.41 -19.50 2.40
CA ARG A 51 7.62 -20.20 2.83
C ARG A 51 7.87 -21.45 1.99
N GLN A 52 9.15 -21.76 1.76
CA GLN A 52 9.61 -23.02 1.19
C GLN A 52 10.89 -23.46 1.92
N GLY A 53 10.84 -24.59 2.61
CA GLY A 53 11.92 -24.97 3.53
C GLY A 53 12.15 -23.85 4.54
N GLU A 54 13.40 -23.44 4.73
CA GLU A 54 13.78 -22.37 5.68
C GLU A 54 13.77 -20.94 5.09
N LYS A 55 13.18 -20.73 3.91
CA LYS A 55 13.19 -19.42 3.23
C LYS A 55 11.80 -18.91 2.89
N LEU A 56 11.66 -17.59 2.83
CA LEU A 56 10.53 -16.95 2.14
C LEU A 56 10.82 -16.99 0.65
N SER A 57 9.98 -17.72 -0.10
CA SER A 57 10.13 -17.85 -1.55
C SER A 57 9.33 -16.80 -2.31
N GLU A 58 8.20 -16.37 -1.77
CA GLU A 58 7.34 -15.36 -2.39
C GLU A 58 6.91 -14.31 -1.38
N ASN A 59 6.78 -13.08 -1.87
CA ASN A 59 6.21 -11.96 -1.15
C ASN A 59 5.27 -11.19 -2.10
N TRP A 60 3.98 -11.20 -1.78
CA TRP A 60 2.96 -10.47 -2.51
C TRP A 60 2.51 -9.28 -1.67
N VAL A 61 2.89 -8.09 -2.12
CA VAL A 61 2.55 -6.83 -1.49
C VAL A 61 1.50 -6.13 -2.35
N LEU A 62 0.25 -6.11 -1.87
CA LEU A 62 -0.85 -5.44 -2.54
C LEU A 62 -1.01 -4.06 -1.90
N ILE A 63 -0.85 -3.00 -2.70
CA ILE A 63 -0.92 -1.62 -2.23
C ILE A 63 -2.03 -0.89 -2.99
N ASP A 64 -2.92 -0.22 -2.25
CA ASP A 64 -3.89 0.73 -2.83
C ASP A 64 -3.18 2.03 -3.23
N LEU A 65 -2.40 1.97 -4.31
CA LEU A 65 -1.68 3.13 -4.85
C LEU A 65 -2.64 4.26 -5.26
N PRO A 66 -3.80 4.02 -5.88
CA PRO A 66 -4.75 5.09 -6.18
C PRO A 66 -5.18 5.86 -4.92
N TRP A 67 -5.47 5.17 -3.81
CA TRP A 67 -5.79 5.83 -2.55
C TRP A 67 -4.62 6.64 -1.99
N TRP A 68 -3.40 6.08 -2.03
CA TRP A 68 -2.22 6.80 -1.55
C TRP A 68 -1.95 8.06 -2.39
N LEU A 69 -2.00 7.95 -3.72
CA LEU A 69 -1.83 9.07 -4.65
C LEU A 69 -2.88 10.16 -4.45
N LYS A 70 -4.13 9.77 -4.19
CA LYS A 70 -5.22 10.72 -3.90
C LYS A 70 -4.93 11.56 -2.66
N GLN A 71 -4.39 10.96 -1.59
CA GLN A 71 -3.97 11.70 -0.39
C GLN A 71 -2.80 12.65 -0.68
N GLN A 72 -1.93 12.31 -1.64
CA GLN A 72 -0.87 13.20 -2.13
C GLN A 72 -1.37 14.27 -3.12
N GLY A 73 -2.69 14.43 -3.28
CA GLY A 73 -3.30 15.43 -4.16
C GLY A 73 -3.41 15.01 -5.63
N VAL A 74 -3.12 13.75 -5.97
CA VAL A 74 -3.20 13.23 -7.34
C VAL A 74 -4.34 12.21 -7.45
N ASP A 75 -5.54 12.67 -7.81
CA ASP A 75 -6.66 11.78 -8.11
C ASP A 75 -6.55 11.22 -9.54
N VAL A 76 -5.90 10.06 -9.66
CA VAL A 76 -5.63 9.41 -10.96
C VAL A 76 -6.91 8.95 -11.67
N LEU A 77 -7.96 8.57 -10.93
CA LEU A 77 -9.22 8.13 -11.51
C LEU A 77 -9.99 9.32 -12.09
N GLU A 78 -10.07 10.42 -11.36
CA GLU A 78 -10.68 11.66 -11.84
C GLU A 78 -9.92 12.25 -13.04
N ARG A 79 -8.59 12.24 -12.99
CA ARG A 79 -7.75 12.65 -14.13
C ARG A 79 -8.01 11.79 -15.36
N THR A 80 -8.12 10.47 -15.19
CA THR A 80 -8.37 9.54 -16.30
C THR A 80 -9.74 9.81 -16.94
N LYS A 81 -10.79 10.01 -16.14
CA LYS A 81 -12.14 10.37 -16.64
C LYS A 81 -12.12 11.60 -17.56
N LYS A 82 -11.38 12.64 -17.17
CA LYS A 82 -11.24 13.87 -17.98
C LYS A 82 -10.48 13.66 -19.29
N ILE A 83 -9.63 12.63 -19.38
CA ILE A 83 -8.89 12.33 -20.61
C ILE A 83 -9.75 11.48 -21.56
N ILE A 84 -10.44 10.46 -21.02
CA ILE A 84 -11.18 9.48 -21.83
C ILE A 84 -12.58 9.93 -22.23
N ASN A 85 -13.20 10.84 -21.49
CA ASN A 85 -14.56 11.34 -21.75
C ASN A 85 -14.57 12.73 -22.39
N ASN A 86 -13.42 13.20 -22.89
CA ASN A 86 -13.31 14.41 -23.71
C ASN A 86 -13.43 14.07 -25.19
#